data_AF-A0A7L4FPF7-F1
#
_entry.id   AF-A0A7L4FPF7-F1
#
_cell.length_a   1.000
_cell.length_b   1.000
_cell.length_c   1.000
_cell.angle_alpha   90.00
_cell.angle_beta   90.00
_cell.angle_gamma   90.00
#
_symmetry.space_group_name_H-M   'P 1'
#
loop_
_entity.id
_entity.type
_entity.pdbx_description
1 polymer ?
#
loop_
_entity_poly.entity_id
_entity_poly.type
_entity_poly.pdbx_seq_one_letter_code
_entity_poly.pdbx_strand_id
1 'polypeptide(L)' 'SLPGKRSPPSVFLLPPPTEEVTSSHSTLSLTCLVRGFYPEDISVEWQKNQETLERGAYDVMPPRKEKGGA' A
#
# COMPACT_ATOMS: atom_id res chain seq x y z
N SER A 1 15.16 -6.36 25.72
CA SER A 1 14.20 -7.11 24.90
C SER A 1 14.82 -7.33 23.54
N LEU A 2 14.85 -8.57 23.01
CA LEU A 2 15.34 -8.79 21.64
C LEU A 2 14.43 -8.02 20.67
N PRO A 3 14.97 -7.25 19.70
CA PRO A 3 14.16 -6.68 18.63
C PRO A 3 13.40 -7.82 17.96
N GLY A 4 12.10 -7.63 17.72
CA GLY A 4 11.27 -8.65 17.08
C GLY A 4 11.94 -9.13 15.79
N LYS A 5 11.79 -10.42 15.47
CA LYS A 5 12.31 -10.98 14.23
C LYS A 5 11.73 -10.17 13.06
N ARG A 6 12.59 -9.59 12.22
CA ARG A 6 12.16 -8.86 11.01
C ARG A 6 11.36 -9.79 10.10
N SER A 7 10.22 -9.31 9.62
CA SER A 7 9.40 -10.02 8.64
C SER A 7 9.21 -9.14 7.40
N PRO A 8 9.40 -9.68 6.19
CA PRO A 8 9.14 -8.93 4.96
C PRO A 8 7.63 -8.68 4.80
N PRO A 9 7.23 -7.57 4.16
CA PRO A 9 5.83 -7.34 3.85
C PRO A 9 5.31 -8.30 2.79
N SER A 10 4.04 -8.69 2.93
CA SER A 10 3.22 -9.14 1.82
C SER A 10 2.59 -7.93 1.15
N VAL A 11 2.68 -7.87 -0.18
CA VAL A 11 2.22 -6.73 -0.99
C VAL A 11 1.17 -7.21 -1.98
N PHE A 12 0.04 -6.53 -2.03
CA PHE A 12 -1.05 -6.81 -2.95
C PHE A 12 -1.41 -5.53 -3.71
N LEU A 13 -1.39 -5.59 -5.04
CA LEU A 13 -1.84 -4.50 -5.89
C LEU A 13 -3.30 -4.76 -6.27
N LEU A 14 -4.20 -3.91 -5.78
CA LEU A 14 -5.63 -4.01 -6.02
C LEU A 14 -6.02 -3.11 -7.20
N PRO A 15 -6.82 -3.62 -8.16
CA PRO A 15 -7.31 -2.82 -9.27
C PRO A 15 -8.33 -1.76 -8.80
N PRO A 16 -8.68 -0.80 -9.66
CA PRO A 16 -9.76 0.13 -9.35
C PRO A 16 -11.07 -0.64 -9.10
N PRO A 17 -11.89 -0.23 -8.14
CA PRO A 17 -13.21 -0.81 -7.94
C PRO A 17 -14.06 -0.72 -9.21
N THR A 18 -14.88 -1.72 -9.49
CA THR A 18 -15.73 -1.75 -10.68
C THR A 18 -16.59 -0.50 -10.82
N GLU A 19 -17.12 0.01 -9.70
CA GLU A 19 -17.91 1.25 -9.66
C GLU A 19 -17.13 2.46 -10.19
N GLU A 20 -15.84 2.56 -9.88
CA GLU A 20 -14.96 3.62 -10.37
C GLU A 20 -14.69 3.50 -11.88
N VAL A 21 -14.58 2.27 -12.38
CA VAL A 21 -14.38 2.00 -13.81
C VAL A 21 -15.65 2.27 -14.63
N THR A 22 -16.81 1.95 -14.08
CA THR A 22 -18.11 2.10 -14.77
C THR A 22 -18.68 3.51 -14.66
N SER A 23 -18.27 4.27 -13.64
CA SER A 23 -18.56 5.69 -13.57
C SER A 23 -17.68 6.43 -14.57
N SER A 24 -18.16 7.54 -15.13
CA SER A 24 -17.38 8.38 -16.06
C SER A 24 -16.32 9.22 -15.31
N HIS A 25 -15.61 8.61 -14.36
CA HIS A 25 -14.51 9.24 -13.65
C HIS A 25 -13.34 9.46 -14.62
N SER A 26 -12.74 10.64 -14.55
CA SER A 26 -11.57 11.01 -15.35
C SER A 26 -10.27 10.35 -14.88
N THR A 27 -10.29 9.76 -13.69
CA THR A 27 -9.13 9.16 -13.01
C THR A 27 -9.54 7.86 -12.33
N LEU A 28 -8.64 6.89 -12.31
CA LEU A 28 -8.83 5.61 -11.64
C LEU A 28 -7.81 5.43 -10.51
N SER A 29 -8.21 4.80 -9.41
CA SER A 29 -7.36 4.54 -8.27
C SER A 29 -6.77 3.12 -8.29
N LEU A 30 -5.47 3.00 -8.02
CA LEU A 30 -4.82 1.74 -7.69
C LEU A 30 -4.50 1.73 -6.19
N THR A 31 -4.79 0.62 -5.51
CA THR A 31 -4.50 0.50 -4.08
C THR A 31 -3.39 -0.53 -3.85
N CYS A 32 -2.33 -0.14 -3.15
CA CYS A 32 -1.30 -1.06 -2.69
C CYS A 32 -1.55 -1.40 -1.22
N LEU A 33 -1.90 -2.66 -0.95
CA LEU A 33 -2.08 -3.17 0.41
C LEU A 33 -0.79 -3.86 0.86
N VAL A 34 -0.20 -3.35 1.95
CA VAL A 34 1.04 -3.86 2.55
C VAL A 34 0.74 -4.39 3.95
N ARG A 35 1.06 -5.67 4.23
CA ARG A 35 0.77 -6.30 5.54
C ARG A 35 1.82 -7.33 5.98
N GLY A 36 1.79 -7.71 7.26
CA GLY A 36 2.62 -8.80 7.80
C GLY A 36 4.10 -8.48 8.03
N PHE A 37 4.47 -7.20 8.06
CA PHE A 37 5.85 -6.75 8.19
C PHE A 37 6.21 -6.33 9.62
N TYR A 38 7.51 -6.36 9.91
CA TYR A 38 8.10 -5.84 11.14
C TYR A 38 9.56 -5.41 10.86
N PRO A 39 10.04 -4.25 11.36
CA PRO A 39 9.36 -3.27 12.23
C PRO A 39 8.29 -2.45 11.49
N GLU A 40 7.57 -1.58 12.22
CA GLU A 40 6.51 -0.73 11.64
C GLU A 40 7.03 0.36 10.69
N ASP A 41 8.30 0.74 10.79
CA ASP A 41 8.93 1.72 9.90
C ASP A 41 9.20 1.12 8.52
N ILE A 42 8.36 1.48 7.55
CA ILE A 42 8.51 1.13 6.13
C ILE A 42 8.31 2.35 5.22
N SER A 43 8.86 2.28 4.00
CA SER A 43 8.66 3.27 2.95
C SER A 43 7.92 2.65 1.76
N VAL A 44 7.04 3.43 1.12
CA VAL A 44 6.33 3.05 -0.10
C VAL A 44 6.68 4.03 -1.22
N GLU A 45 6.99 3.48 -2.39
CA GLU A 45 7.28 4.21 -3.63
C GLU A 45 6.47 3.58 -4.78
N TRP A 46 5.89 4.43 -5.63
CA TRP A 46 5.21 4.00 -6.84
C TRP A 46 6.05 4.31 -8.06
N GLN A 47 6.03 3.40 -9.03
CA GLN A 47 6.66 3.60 -10.33
C GLN A 47 5.62 3.43 -11.43
N LYS A 48 5.67 4.32 -12.43
CA LYS A 48 4.89 4.21 -13.66
C LYS A 48 5.87 4.07 -14.81
N ASN A 49 5.78 2.97 -15.56
CA ASN A 49 6.69 2.70 -16.67
C ASN A 49 8.17 2.78 -16.26
N GLN A 50 8.51 2.24 -15.08
CA GLN A 50 9.87 2.25 -14.50
C GLN A 50 10.37 3.63 -14.03
N GLU A 51 9.54 4.68 -14.12
CA GLU A 51 9.84 6.00 -13.57
C GLU A 51 9.19 6.16 -12.19
N THR A 52 9.99 6.54 -11.19
CA THR A 52 9.52 6.84 -9.84
C THR A 52 8.59 8.05 -9.87
N LEU A 53 7.41 7.89 -9.27
CA LEU A 53 6.47 8.99 -9.10
C LEU A 53 6.91 9.89 -7.95
N GLU A 54 6.66 11.19 -8.13
CA GLU A 54 6.85 12.18 -7.07
C GLU A 54 6.02 11.85 -5.83
N ARG A 55 6.54 12.16 -4.64
CA ARG A 55 5.88 11.83 -3.35
C ARG A 55 4.47 12.42 -3.21
N GLY A 56 4.16 13.50 -3.92
CA GLY A 56 2.84 14.12 -3.95
C GLY A 56 1.85 13.50 -4.93
N ALA A 57 2.26 12.51 -5.74
CA ALA A 57 1.42 11.85 -6.73
C ALA A 57 0.60 10.68 -6.16
N TYR A 58 0.86 10.28 -4.92
CA TYR A 58 0.17 9.18 -4.26
C TYR A 58 0.10 9.39 -2.75
N ASP A 59 -0.97 8.87 -2.16
CA ASP A 59 -1.16 8.90 -0.71
C ASP A 59 -0.59 7.63 -0.05
N VAL A 60 0.02 7.80 1.12
CA VAL A 60 0.48 6.69 1.96
C VAL A 60 -0.15 6.82 3.33
N MET A 61 -0.94 5.82 3.69
CA MET A 61 -1.53 5.74 5.03
C MET A 61 -0.51 5.17 6.03
N PRO A 62 -0.46 5.69 7.28
CA PRO A 62 0.39 5.12 8.32
C PRO A 62 0.06 3.64 8.57
N PRO A 63 1.07 2.78 8.81
CA PRO A 63 0.88 1.41 9.25
C PRO A 63 -0.07 1.30 10.44
N ARG A 64 -0.98 0.34 10.38
CA ARG A 64 -1.90 0.02 11.48
C ARG A 64 -1.62 -1.39 11.96
N LYS A 65 -1.62 -1.57 13.28
CA LYS A 65 -1.60 -2.92 13.86
C LYS A 65 -2.90 -3.61 13.49
N GLU A 66 -2.81 -4.78 12.87
CA GLU A 66 -3.97 -5.63 12.68
C GLU A 66 -4.58 -5.91 14.06
N LYS A 67 -5.89 -5.71 14.21
CA LYS A 67 -6.58 -6.24 15.38
C LYS A 67 -6.42 -7.76 15.29
N GLY A 68 -5.80 -8.37 16.30
CA GLY A 68 -5.69 -9.82 16.35
C GLY A 68 -7.06 -10.43 16.08
N GLY A 69 -7.12 -11.35 15.11
CA GLY A 69 -8.33 -12.13 14.88
C GLY A 69 -8.71 -12.84 16.17
N ALA A 70 -9.97 -12.69 16.57
CA ALA A 70 -10.56 -13.52 17.61
C ALA A 70 -10.53 -15.01 17.18
#